data_AF-A0A954D049-F1
#
_entry.id   AF-A0A954D049-F1
#
_cell.length_a   1.000
_cell.length_b   1.000
_cell.length_c   1.000
_cell.angle_alpha   90.00
_cell.angle_beta   90.00
_cell.angle_gamma   90.00
#
_symmetry.space_group_name_H-M   'P 1'
#
loop_
_entity.id
_entity.type
_entity.pdbx_description
1 polymer ?
#
loop_
_entity_poly.entity_id
_entity_poly.type
_entity_poly.pdbx_seq_one_letter_code
_entity_poly.pdbx_strand_id
1 'polypeptide(L)'
;MRSKNRMELTERVTQAADAAVREKGYATAIDVMLGIGWLQPSHVLEWRTRRLPFLESGIQANLSKVSEAMRLFAAWAANAGLQPSIAEYSARTANRERLRFSKSGEAAIEAAWQTHWVSPNLTDAKCARVAARAQKPPDLVVVAARHSDWRCHRCSGTGQLLVMEPPGPACLNCAGLGHLEELPAGDALVTRRARSASKLSAVIVRWSRTRKRYERIGVLVEPAALAKARGRTESNA
;
A
#
# COMPACT_ATOMS: atom_id res chain seq x y z
N MET A 1 -0.94 -39.46 -1.40
CA MET A 1 -0.26 -38.22 -0.92
C MET A 1 -0.71 -36.93 -1.63
N ARG A 2 -0.83 -36.88 -2.97
CA ARG A 2 -1.21 -35.62 -3.68
C ARG A 2 -2.58 -35.03 -3.29
N SER A 3 -3.58 -35.86 -3.02
CA SER A 3 -4.93 -35.42 -2.63
C SER A 3 -4.96 -34.73 -1.26
N LYS A 4 -4.30 -35.32 -0.26
CA LYS A 4 -4.25 -34.79 1.12
C LYS A 4 -3.59 -33.40 1.18
N ASN A 5 -2.44 -33.23 0.53
CA ASN A 5 -1.76 -31.93 0.46
C ASN A 5 -2.58 -30.86 -0.26
N ARG A 6 -3.42 -31.25 -1.22
CA ARG A 6 -4.33 -30.33 -1.92
C ARG A 6 -5.48 -29.91 -1.01
N MET A 7 -6.08 -30.84 -0.26
CA MET A 7 -7.13 -30.52 0.71
C MET A 7 -6.64 -29.57 1.80
N GLU A 8 -5.47 -29.84 2.38
CA GLU A 8 -4.85 -28.97 3.39
C GLU A 8 -4.57 -27.55 2.84
N LEU A 9 -4.14 -27.44 1.57
CA LEU A 9 -3.97 -26.15 0.92
C LEU A 9 -5.30 -25.43 0.71
N THR A 10 -6.33 -26.14 0.23
CA THR A 10 -7.67 -25.58 0.03
C THR A 10 -8.23 -25.01 1.32
N GLU A 11 -8.12 -25.73 2.43
CA GLU A 11 -8.59 -25.28 3.74
C GLU A 11 -7.88 -24.01 4.19
N ARG A 12 -6.54 -23.98 4.11
CA ARG A 12 -5.74 -22.80 4.47
C ARG A 12 -6.05 -21.59 3.60
N VAL A 13 -6.20 -21.77 2.29
CA VAL A 13 -6.57 -20.71 1.35
C VAL A 13 -7.96 -20.15 1.69
N THR A 14 -8.93 -21.05 1.93
CA THR A 14 -10.30 -20.69 2.29
C THR A 14 -10.35 -19.92 3.60
N GLN A 15 -9.65 -20.40 4.64
CA GLN A 15 -9.60 -19.76 5.95
C GLN A 15 -8.96 -18.36 5.87
N ALA A 16 -7.85 -18.21 5.14
CA ALA A 16 -7.19 -16.92 4.96
C ALA A 16 -8.10 -15.92 4.20
N ALA A 17 -8.79 -16.39 3.16
CA ALA A 17 -9.69 -15.57 2.37
C ALA A 17 -10.95 -15.14 3.15
N ASP A 18 -11.56 -16.05 3.90
CA ASP A 18 -12.72 -15.74 4.77
C ASP A 18 -12.36 -14.74 5.85
N ALA A 19 -11.21 -14.92 6.52
CA ALA A 19 -10.71 -13.98 7.52
C ALA A 19 -10.55 -12.56 6.93
N ALA A 20 -9.99 -12.45 5.72
CA ALA A 20 -9.87 -11.18 5.01
C ALA A 20 -11.25 -10.56 4.70
N VAL A 21 -12.21 -11.33 4.20
CA VAL A 21 -13.57 -10.81 3.96
C VAL A 21 -14.23 -10.32 5.24
N ARG A 22 -14.09 -11.07 6.35
CA ARG A 22 -14.68 -10.68 7.64
C ARG A 22 -14.09 -9.39 8.20
N GLU A 23 -12.79 -9.19 8.08
CA GLU A 23 -12.11 -8.01 8.65
C GLU A 23 -12.41 -6.73 7.86
N LYS A 24 -12.37 -6.80 6.53
CA LYS A 24 -12.36 -5.61 5.65
C LYS A 24 -13.45 -5.59 4.58
N GLY A 25 -14.21 -6.67 4.41
CA GLY A 25 -15.31 -6.79 3.46
C GLY A 25 -14.91 -7.28 2.06
N TYR A 26 -13.65 -7.64 1.85
CA TYR A 26 -13.13 -8.17 0.58
C TYR A 26 -11.90 -9.04 0.82
N ALA A 27 -11.52 -9.88 -0.15
CA ALA A 27 -10.28 -10.63 -0.13
C ALA A 27 -9.47 -10.40 -1.42
N THR A 28 -8.15 -10.49 -1.31
CA THR A 28 -7.21 -10.39 -2.44
C THR A 28 -6.24 -11.56 -2.39
N ALA A 29 -5.57 -11.81 -3.52
CA ALA A 29 -4.49 -12.78 -3.58
C ALA A 29 -3.37 -12.48 -2.56
N ILE A 30 -3.05 -11.20 -2.32
CA ILE A 30 -2.05 -10.82 -1.31
C ILE A 30 -2.45 -11.30 0.09
N ASP A 31 -3.73 -11.15 0.47
CA ASP A 31 -4.19 -11.57 1.81
C ASP A 31 -4.12 -13.08 1.98
N VAL A 32 -4.47 -13.83 0.93
CA VAL A 32 -4.34 -15.28 0.92
C VAL A 32 -2.89 -15.67 1.12
N MET A 33 -1.96 -15.08 0.37
CA MET A 33 -0.54 -15.42 0.45
C MET A 33 0.07 -15.03 1.81
N LEU A 34 -0.36 -13.91 2.40
CA LEU A 34 -0.01 -13.52 3.77
C LEU A 34 -0.59 -14.51 4.80
N GLY A 35 -1.87 -14.83 4.69
CA GLY A 35 -2.59 -15.68 5.65
C GLY A 35 -2.13 -17.13 5.65
N ILE A 36 -1.72 -17.66 4.49
CA ILE A 36 -1.09 -18.99 4.43
C ILE A 36 0.42 -18.94 4.74
N GLY A 37 1.00 -17.76 4.96
CA GLY A 37 2.40 -17.58 5.34
C GLY A 37 3.41 -17.74 4.19
N TRP A 38 2.97 -17.70 2.93
CA TRP A 38 3.86 -17.74 1.77
C TRP A 38 4.42 -16.37 1.39
N LEU A 39 3.81 -15.30 1.90
CA LEU A 39 4.28 -13.94 1.76
C LEU A 39 4.40 -13.30 3.14
N GLN A 40 5.38 -12.44 3.33
CA GLN A 40 5.57 -11.69 4.58
C GLN A 40 5.19 -10.22 4.37
N PRO A 41 4.71 -9.50 5.41
CA PRO A 41 4.39 -8.08 5.30
C PRO A 41 5.57 -7.22 4.80
N SER A 42 6.81 -7.59 5.17
CA SER A 42 8.03 -6.93 4.69
C SER A 42 8.17 -6.98 3.16
N HIS A 43 7.92 -8.14 2.54
CA HIS A 43 8.00 -8.27 1.08
C HIS A 43 6.95 -7.40 0.37
N VAL A 44 5.75 -7.26 0.93
CA VAL A 44 4.73 -6.36 0.37
C VAL A 44 5.20 -4.90 0.44
N LEU A 45 5.83 -4.49 1.55
CA LEU A 45 6.38 -3.14 1.70
C LEU A 45 7.54 -2.90 0.72
N GLU A 46 8.46 -3.85 0.58
CA GLU A 46 9.57 -3.79 -0.38
C GLU A 46 9.07 -3.71 -1.82
N TRP A 47 8.09 -4.53 -2.19
CA TRP A 47 7.44 -4.47 -3.50
C TRP A 47 6.75 -3.12 -3.73
N ARG A 48 5.97 -2.63 -2.75
CA ARG A 48 5.33 -1.30 -2.84
C ARG A 48 6.33 -0.15 -2.92
N THR A 49 7.55 -0.34 -2.41
CA THR A 49 8.65 0.65 -2.49
C THR A 49 9.62 0.35 -3.63
N ARG A 50 9.26 -0.56 -4.55
CA ARG A 50 10.06 -0.98 -5.70
C ARG A 50 11.43 -1.60 -5.40
N ARG A 51 11.66 -2.03 -4.16
CA ARG A 51 12.86 -2.81 -3.79
C ARG A 51 12.76 -4.24 -4.33
N LEU A 52 11.55 -4.77 -4.45
CA LEU A 52 11.27 -5.99 -5.21
C LEU A 52 10.68 -5.63 -6.57
N PRO A 53 11.26 -6.11 -7.69
CA PRO A 53 10.81 -5.75 -9.03
C PRO A 53 9.43 -6.31 -9.38
N PHE A 54 9.07 -7.46 -8.80
CA PHE A 54 7.74 -8.07 -8.91
C PHE A 54 7.41 -8.84 -7.64
N LEU A 55 6.13 -8.96 -7.28
CA LEU A 55 5.72 -9.53 -5.99
C LEU A 55 6.07 -11.02 -5.86
N GLU A 56 5.95 -11.79 -6.93
CA GLU A 56 6.22 -13.23 -6.94
C GLU A 56 7.65 -13.59 -6.50
N SER A 57 8.64 -12.69 -6.65
CA SER A 57 9.99 -12.97 -6.15
C SER A 57 10.09 -13.01 -4.62
N GLY A 58 9.14 -12.39 -3.92
CA GLY A 58 9.05 -12.44 -2.45
C GLY A 58 8.23 -13.61 -1.90
N ILE A 59 7.66 -14.46 -2.76
CA ILE A 59 6.84 -15.58 -2.33
C ILE A 59 7.73 -16.78 -1.98
N GLN A 60 7.52 -17.35 -0.79
CA GLN A 60 8.25 -18.49 -0.23
C GLN A 60 7.67 -19.84 -0.69
N ALA A 61 7.25 -19.93 -1.95
CA ALA A 61 6.71 -21.13 -2.59
C ALA A 61 7.05 -21.14 -4.08
N ASN A 62 7.06 -22.33 -4.70
CA ASN A 62 7.26 -22.42 -6.14
C ASN A 62 6.02 -21.96 -6.93
N LEU A 63 6.23 -21.57 -8.19
CA LEU A 63 5.16 -21.03 -9.05
C LEU A 63 3.98 -22.00 -9.22
N SER A 64 4.22 -23.32 -9.31
CA SER A 64 3.14 -24.31 -9.42
C SER A 64 2.19 -24.27 -8.21
N LYS A 65 2.75 -24.13 -7.00
CA LYS A 65 1.96 -23.99 -5.76
C LYS A 65 1.21 -22.67 -5.72
N VAL A 66 1.84 -21.57 -6.13
CA VAL A 66 1.20 -20.25 -6.23
C VAL A 66 0.00 -20.31 -7.18
N SER A 67 0.18 -20.88 -8.37
CA SER A 67 -0.90 -21.03 -9.35
C SER A 67 -2.04 -21.92 -8.86
N GLU A 68 -1.75 -23.01 -8.13
CA GLU A 68 -2.81 -23.82 -7.49
C GLU A 68 -3.57 -23.01 -6.44
N ALA A 69 -2.88 -22.28 -5.56
CA ALA A 69 -3.51 -21.45 -4.54
C ALA A 69 -4.39 -20.34 -5.16
N MET A 70 -3.92 -19.69 -6.23
CA MET A 70 -4.70 -18.70 -6.98
C MET A 70 -5.98 -19.29 -7.58
N ARG A 71 -5.91 -20.51 -8.15
CA ARG A 71 -7.08 -21.21 -8.68
C ARG A 71 -8.07 -21.60 -7.58
N LEU A 72 -7.58 -22.12 -6.46
CA LEU A 72 -8.41 -22.45 -5.30
C LEU A 72 -9.11 -21.22 -4.72
N PHE A 73 -8.38 -20.09 -4.64
CA PHE A 73 -8.92 -18.82 -4.19
C PHE A 73 -10.03 -18.30 -5.12
N ALA A 74 -9.79 -18.31 -6.44
CA ALA A 74 -10.79 -17.88 -7.42
C ALA A 74 -12.04 -18.76 -7.38
N ALA A 75 -11.87 -20.09 -7.28
CA ALA A 75 -12.99 -21.03 -7.16
C ALA A 75 -13.78 -20.81 -5.87
N TRP A 76 -13.10 -20.60 -4.75
CA TRP A 76 -13.73 -20.25 -3.47
C TRP A 76 -14.55 -18.95 -3.60
N ALA A 77 -13.98 -17.90 -4.19
CA ALA A 77 -14.64 -16.60 -4.30
C ALA A 77 -15.91 -16.67 -5.17
N ALA A 78 -15.86 -17.43 -6.27
CA ALA A 78 -17.01 -17.70 -7.13
C ALA A 78 -18.10 -18.48 -6.36
N ASN A 79 -17.73 -19.53 -5.63
CA ASN A 79 -18.68 -20.31 -4.82
C ASN A 79 -19.30 -19.49 -3.68
N ALA A 80 -18.56 -18.52 -3.13
CA ALA A 80 -19.05 -17.60 -2.11
C ALA A 80 -19.87 -16.42 -2.68
N GLY A 81 -20.06 -16.34 -4.01
CA GLY A 81 -20.83 -15.28 -4.66
C GLY A 81 -20.17 -13.90 -4.59
N LEU A 82 -18.86 -13.82 -4.39
CA LEU A 82 -18.13 -12.56 -4.31
C LEU A 82 -18.04 -11.89 -5.69
N GLN A 83 -18.09 -10.56 -5.70
CA GLN A 83 -18.00 -9.79 -6.93
C GLN A 83 -16.55 -9.37 -7.21
N PRO A 84 -16.02 -9.61 -8.43
CA PRO A 84 -14.68 -9.19 -8.80
C PRO A 84 -14.63 -7.67 -9.01
N SER A 85 -13.63 -7.02 -8.44
CA SER A 85 -13.32 -5.61 -8.66
C SER A 85 -11.82 -5.48 -8.91
N ILE A 86 -11.43 -4.90 -10.04
CA ILE A 86 -10.02 -4.70 -10.37
C ILE A 86 -9.50 -3.49 -9.61
N ALA A 87 -8.34 -3.65 -8.97
CA ALA A 87 -7.63 -2.56 -8.32
C ALA A 87 -6.30 -2.26 -9.01
N GLU A 88 -6.01 -0.97 -9.19
CA GLU A 88 -4.70 -0.52 -9.64
C GLU A 88 -3.72 -0.47 -8.48
N TYR A 89 -2.53 -1.03 -8.69
CA TYR A 89 -1.45 -1.02 -7.72
C TYR A 89 -0.34 -0.12 -8.21
N SER A 90 -0.17 1.02 -7.54
CA SER A 90 0.90 1.97 -7.79
C SER A 90 1.94 1.93 -6.67
N ALA A 91 3.19 2.17 -7.03
CA ALA A 91 4.30 2.29 -6.11
C ALA A 91 4.09 3.45 -5.14
N ARG A 92 4.64 3.29 -3.94
CA ARG A 92 4.70 4.30 -2.89
C ARG A 92 5.87 5.27 -3.12
N THR A 93 6.04 5.70 -4.36
CA THR A 93 7.03 6.68 -4.81
C THR A 93 6.30 7.90 -5.37
N ALA A 94 6.96 9.04 -5.48
CA ALA A 94 6.32 10.25 -6.03
C ALA A 94 5.74 10.04 -7.44
N ASN A 95 6.42 9.22 -8.25
CA ASN A 95 6.01 8.92 -9.63
C ASN A 95 4.84 7.93 -9.73
N ARG A 96 4.42 7.30 -8.63
CA ARG A 96 3.29 6.34 -8.55
C ARG A 96 3.26 5.30 -9.69
N GLU A 97 4.43 4.81 -10.08
CA GLU A 97 4.58 3.85 -11.17
C GLU A 97 3.77 2.58 -10.91
N ARG A 98 3.19 2.00 -11.97
CA ARG A 98 2.43 0.75 -11.86
C ARG A 98 3.35 -0.37 -11.36
N LEU A 99 2.90 -1.08 -10.33
CA LEU A 99 3.57 -2.25 -9.80
C LEU A 99 3.24 -3.48 -10.63
N ARG A 100 4.21 -4.38 -10.73
CA ARG A 100 4.10 -5.67 -11.42
C ARG A 100 4.04 -6.80 -10.40
N PHE A 101 3.16 -7.78 -10.59
CA PHE A 101 3.03 -8.91 -9.66
C PHE A 101 3.92 -10.08 -10.05
N SER A 102 3.98 -10.42 -11.33
CA SER A 102 4.59 -11.65 -11.83
C SER A 102 5.89 -11.42 -12.58
N LYS A 103 6.73 -12.46 -12.68
CA LYS A 103 7.93 -12.39 -13.51
C LYS A 103 7.60 -12.30 -15.01
N SER A 104 6.56 -12.98 -15.47
CA SER A 104 6.15 -13.00 -16.88
C SER A 104 5.43 -11.72 -17.29
N GLY A 105 4.69 -11.08 -16.38
CA GLY A 105 3.92 -9.85 -16.66
C GLY A 105 2.74 -10.09 -17.60
N GLU A 106 2.32 -11.34 -17.78
CA GLU A 106 1.16 -11.67 -18.61
C GLU A 106 -0.11 -11.04 -18.04
N ALA A 107 -0.91 -10.42 -18.90
CA ALA A 107 -2.07 -9.63 -18.49
C ALA A 107 -3.08 -10.44 -17.65
N ALA A 108 -3.27 -11.73 -17.97
CA ALA A 108 -4.18 -12.60 -17.21
C ALA A 108 -3.68 -12.88 -15.78
N ILE A 109 -2.36 -13.08 -15.60
CA ILE A 109 -1.76 -13.30 -14.28
C ILE A 109 -1.83 -12.00 -13.46
N GLU A 110 -1.48 -10.86 -14.08
CA GLU A 110 -1.57 -9.56 -13.42
C GLU A 110 -3.02 -9.24 -13.01
N ALA A 111 -4.00 -9.51 -13.88
CA ALA A 111 -5.41 -9.30 -13.58
C ALA A 111 -5.88 -10.16 -12.39
N ALA A 112 -5.47 -11.42 -12.32
CA ALA A 112 -5.79 -12.31 -11.20
C ALA A 112 -5.25 -11.77 -9.86
N TRP A 113 -4.03 -11.24 -9.85
CA TRP A 113 -3.44 -10.58 -8.67
C TRP A 113 -4.12 -9.25 -8.33
N GLN A 114 -4.57 -8.51 -9.34
CA GLN A 114 -5.25 -7.22 -9.18
C GLN A 114 -6.72 -7.36 -8.76
N THR A 115 -7.28 -8.56 -8.82
CA THR A 115 -8.70 -8.79 -8.53
C THR A 115 -8.94 -8.82 -7.02
N HIS A 116 -9.84 -7.95 -6.57
CA HIS A 116 -10.37 -7.90 -5.21
C HIS A 116 -11.76 -8.52 -5.26
N TRP A 117 -11.98 -9.55 -4.47
CA TRP A 117 -13.26 -10.23 -4.36
C TRP A 117 -14.06 -9.61 -3.21
N VAL A 118 -15.06 -8.81 -3.56
CA VAL A 118 -15.83 -7.99 -2.62
C VAL A 118 -17.11 -8.71 -2.21
N SER A 119 -17.44 -8.68 -0.92
CA SER A 119 -18.67 -9.29 -0.41
C SER A 119 -19.91 -8.51 -0.85
N PRO A 120 -20.94 -9.18 -1.41
CA PRO A 120 -22.20 -8.54 -1.79
C PRO A 120 -23.06 -8.13 -0.58
N ASN A 121 -22.73 -8.63 0.63
CA ASN A 121 -23.46 -8.30 1.87
C ASN A 121 -23.22 -6.85 2.34
N LEU A 122 -22.42 -6.08 1.61
CA LEU A 122 -22.24 -4.66 1.81
C LEU A 122 -23.21 -3.94 0.87
N THR A 123 -23.94 -2.93 1.38
CA THR A 123 -24.70 -1.99 0.52
C THR A 123 -23.81 -1.49 -0.63
N ASP A 124 -24.35 -1.24 -1.82
CA ASP A 124 -23.57 -0.77 -2.99
C ASP A 124 -22.62 0.39 -2.67
N ALA A 125 -23.05 1.35 -1.84
CA ALA A 125 -22.21 2.46 -1.39
C ALA A 125 -20.99 2.02 -0.55
N LYS A 126 -21.13 0.96 0.26
CA LYS A 126 -20.05 0.38 1.06
C LYS A 126 -19.14 -0.49 0.20
N CYS A 127 -19.66 -1.24 -0.78
CA CYS A 127 -18.88 -1.91 -1.82
C CYS A 127 -18.00 -0.90 -2.58
N ALA A 128 -18.61 0.18 -3.09
CA ALA A 128 -17.92 1.25 -3.80
C ALA A 128 -16.84 1.91 -2.92
N ARG A 129 -17.13 2.17 -1.65
CA ARG A 129 -16.14 2.73 -0.71
C ARG A 129 -14.98 1.77 -0.44
N VAL A 130 -15.26 0.47 -0.30
CA VAL A 130 -14.25 -0.56 -0.11
C VAL A 130 -13.35 -0.66 -1.33
N ALA A 131 -13.92 -0.75 -2.53
CA ALA A 131 -13.19 -0.76 -3.79
C ALA A 131 -12.36 0.52 -3.98
N ALA A 132 -12.95 1.70 -3.76
CA ALA A 132 -12.24 2.97 -3.85
C ALA A 132 -11.08 3.09 -2.84
N ARG A 133 -11.26 2.59 -1.61
CA ARG A 133 -10.19 2.54 -0.61
C ARG A 133 -9.07 1.60 -1.02
N ALA A 134 -9.41 0.48 -1.64
CA ALA A 134 -8.45 -0.52 -2.06
C ALA A 134 -7.64 -0.06 -3.30
N GLN A 135 -8.25 0.75 -4.16
CA GLN A 135 -7.60 1.45 -5.29
C GLN A 135 -6.78 2.67 -4.86
N LYS A 136 -7.06 3.26 -3.69
CA LYS A 136 -6.36 4.46 -3.23
C LYS A 136 -4.86 4.15 -3.02
N PRO A 137 -3.94 4.84 -3.71
CA PRO A 137 -2.52 4.62 -3.52
C PRO A 137 -2.15 4.90 -2.06
N PRO A 138 -1.30 4.06 -1.45
CA PRO A 138 -0.91 4.23 -0.06
C PRO A 138 -0.23 5.58 0.14
N ASP A 139 -0.49 6.22 1.28
CA ASP A 139 0.10 7.51 1.63
C ASP A 139 1.63 7.45 1.51
N LEU A 140 2.26 8.36 0.75
CA LEU A 140 3.72 8.44 0.73
C LEU A 140 4.25 8.65 2.15
N VAL A 141 5.43 8.11 2.45
CA VAL A 141 6.02 8.22 3.79
C VAL A 141 7.38 8.90 3.68
N VAL A 142 7.52 9.97 4.44
CA VAL A 142 8.79 10.68 4.62
C VAL A 142 9.27 10.47 6.05
N VAL A 143 10.54 10.11 6.19
CA VAL A 143 11.16 9.90 7.50
C VAL A 143 11.87 11.19 7.90
N ALA A 144 11.52 11.70 9.08
CA ALA A 144 12.31 12.72 9.76
C ALA A 144 13.58 12.08 10.33
N ALA A 145 14.70 12.39 9.68
CA ALA A 145 16.03 11.97 10.09
C ALA A 145 16.34 12.56 11.47
N ARG A 146 17.01 11.76 12.31
CA ARG A 146 17.47 12.21 13.63
C ARG A 146 18.81 12.94 13.54
N HIS A 147 19.63 12.55 12.57
CA HIS A 147 20.95 13.10 12.31
C HIS A 147 21.12 13.27 10.80
N SER A 148 22.05 14.13 10.38
CA SER A 148 22.38 14.42 8.99
C SER A 148 23.52 13.56 8.44
N ASP A 149 23.77 12.40 9.07
CA ASP A 149 24.82 11.44 8.72
C ASP A 149 24.46 10.56 7.50
N TRP A 150 23.18 10.53 7.12
CA TRP A 150 22.74 9.91 5.89
C TRP A 150 23.12 10.75 4.66
N ARG A 151 23.32 10.07 3.53
CA ARG A 151 23.56 10.70 2.23
C ARG A 151 22.57 10.22 1.20
N CYS A 152 22.03 11.16 0.43
CA CYS A 152 21.16 10.89 -0.70
C CYS A 152 21.88 10.00 -1.71
N HIS A 153 21.31 8.86 -2.06
CA HIS A 153 21.93 7.93 -2.99
C HIS A 153 22.07 8.48 -4.43
N ARG A 154 21.38 9.58 -4.77
CA ARG A 154 21.41 10.21 -6.11
C ARG A 154 22.34 11.41 -6.21
N CYS A 155 22.35 12.28 -5.19
CA CYS A 155 23.10 13.54 -5.22
C CYS A 155 24.11 13.69 -4.08
N SER A 156 24.24 12.69 -3.20
CA SER A 156 25.12 12.70 -2.02
C SER A 156 24.82 13.78 -0.96
N GLY A 157 23.78 14.60 -1.14
CA GLY A 157 23.33 15.60 -0.16
C GLY A 157 22.67 15.00 1.09
N THR A 158 22.34 15.83 2.07
CA THR A 158 21.67 15.43 3.33
C THR A 158 20.51 16.38 3.67
N GLY A 159 19.82 16.15 4.78
CA GLY A 159 18.71 16.98 5.25
C GLY A 159 17.98 16.40 6.46
N GLN A 160 16.94 17.11 6.91
CA GLN A 160 16.09 16.66 8.04
C GLN A 160 15.04 15.64 7.63
N LEU A 161 14.70 15.59 6.35
CA LEU A 161 13.67 14.71 5.80
C LEU A 161 14.26 13.86 4.66
N LEU A 162 13.94 12.57 4.66
CA LEU A 162 14.36 11.62 3.64
C LEU A 162 13.22 10.69 3.22
N VAL A 163 13.32 10.16 2.01
CA VAL A 163 12.47 9.08 1.49
C VAL A 163 13.30 7.82 1.40
N MET A 164 12.74 6.70 1.84
CA MET A 164 13.39 5.39 1.67
C MET A 164 13.04 4.85 0.28
N GLU A 165 13.99 4.96 -0.64
CA GLU A 165 13.92 4.35 -1.98
C GLU A 165 14.96 3.23 -2.09
N PRO A 166 14.92 2.39 -3.14
CA PRO A 166 16.07 1.59 -3.57
C PRO A 166 17.05 2.46 -4.39
N PRO A 167 18.38 2.29 -4.23
CA PRO A 167 19.08 1.41 -3.30
C PRO A 167 19.24 1.99 -1.88
N GLY A 168 18.87 3.25 -1.64
CA GLY A 168 19.12 3.92 -0.36
C GLY A 168 18.24 5.15 -0.11
N PRO A 169 18.53 5.93 0.95
CA PRO A 169 17.76 7.13 1.25
C PRO A 169 17.92 8.19 0.15
N ALA A 170 16.83 8.86 -0.19
CA ALA A 170 16.79 9.96 -1.15
C ALA A 170 16.32 11.25 -0.47
N CYS A 171 16.89 12.40 -0.84
CA CYS A 171 16.38 13.69 -0.39
C CYS A 171 15.06 14.04 -1.09
N LEU A 172 14.29 14.95 -0.50
CA LEU A 172 12.98 15.33 -1.03
C LEU A 172 13.05 15.81 -2.49
N ASN A 173 14.08 16.57 -2.86
CA ASN A 173 14.26 17.04 -4.24
C ASN A 173 14.45 15.87 -5.21
N CYS A 174 15.37 14.96 -4.91
CA CYS A 174 15.64 13.78 -5.73
C CYS A 174 14.47 12.80 -5.79
N ALA A 175 13.66 12.75 -4.73
CA ALA A 175 12.43 11.96 -4.67
C ALA A 175 11.21 12.69 -5.28
N GLY A 176 11.37 13.89 -5.85
CA GLY A 176 10.27 14.66 -6.45
C GLY A 176 9.28 15.28 -5.45
N LEU A 177 9.61 15.32 -4.17
CA LEU A 177 8.79 15.87 -3.08
C LEU A 177 9.26 17.26 -2.59
N GLY A 178 10.31 17.82 -3.19
CA GLY A 178 10.93 19.07 -2.74
C GLY A 178 10.06 20.31 -2.81
N HIS A 179 8.98 20.27 -3.59
CA HIS A 179 8.02 21.37 -3.76
C HIS A 179 6.87 21.32 -2.74
N LEU A 180 6.83 20.32 -1.86
CA LEU A 180 5.79 20.18 -0.84
C LEU A 180 6.16 20.93 0.43
N GLU A 181 5.16 21.51 1.07
CA GLU A 181 5.29 22.22 2.35
C GLU A 181 4.88 21.34 3.53
N GLU A 182 5.60 21.47 4.64
CA GLU A 182 5.29 20.79 5.89
C GLU A 182 4.12 21.45 6.62
N LEU A 183 3.07 20.66 6.83
CA LEU A 183 2.01 20.91 7.78
C LEU A 183 2.26 20.05 9.03
N PRO A 184 2.68 20.63 10.16
CA PRO A 184 2.88 19.88 11.40
C PRO A 184 1.56 19.29 11.92
N ALA A 185 1.64 18.30 12.80
CA ALA A 185 0.47 17.82 13.52
C ALA A 185 -0.18 18.95 14.32
N GLY A 186 -1.51 19.03 14.27
CA GLY A 186 -2.28 20.10 14.87
C GLY A 186 -3.74 19.98 14.49
N ASP A 187 -4.33 21.06 13.98
CA ASP A 187 -5.73 21.10 13.57
C ASP A 187 -6.06 19.99 12.54
N ALA A 188 -6.92 19.07 12.98
CA ALA A 188 -7.37 17.93 12.20
C ALA A 188 -8.21 18.34 10.98
N LEU A 189 -8.98 19.43 11.07
CA LEU A 189 -9.78 19.95 9.94
C LEU A 189 -8.87 20.52 8.86
N VAL A 190 -7.90 21.36 9.22
CA VAL A 190 -6.91 21.90 8.27
C VAL A 190 -6.11 20.78 7.64
N THR A 191 -5.63 19.82 8.45
CA THR A 191 -4.92 18.63 7.95
C THR A 191 -5.76 17.83 6.97
N ARG A 192 -7.02 17.55 7.29
CA ARG A 192 -7.92 16.79 6.40
C ARG A 192 -8.17 17.54 5.09
N ARG A 193 -8.46 18.84 5.17
CA ARG A 193 -8.72 19.71 4.00
C ARG A 193 -7.50 19.81 3.09
N ALA A 194 -6.32 20.07 3.66
CA ALA A 194 -5.08 20.18 2.91
C ALA A 194 -4.76 18.85 2.20
N ARG A 195 -4.85 17.72 2.90
CA ARG A 195 -4.62 16.40 2.29
C ARG A 195 -5.63 16.06 1.20
N SER A 196 -6.89 16.44 1.35
CA SER A 196 -7.93 16.21 0.34
C SER A 196 -7.78 17.10 -0.89
N ALA A 197 -7.28 18.33 -0.73
CA ALA A 197 -7.07 19.27 -1.83
C ALA A 197 -5.74 19.05 -2.57
N SER A 198 -4.77 18.37 -1.95
CA SER A 198 -3.44 18.11 -2.50
C SER A 198 -3.43 16.88 -3.39
N LYS A 199 -2.88 16.99 -4.61
CA LYS A 199 -2.69 15.84 -5.52
C LYS A 199 -1.62 14.88 -4.98
N LEU A 200 -0.56 15.45 -4.42
CA LEU A 200 0.53 14.72 -3.77
C LEU A 200 0.54 15.05 -2.28
N SER A 201 0.59 14.03 -1.43
CA SER A 201 0.80 14.24 0.00
C SER A 201 1.64 13.10 0.57
N ALA A 202 2.46 13.43 1.57
CA ALA A 202 3.31 12.45 2.24
C ALA A 202 3.25 12.61 3.75
N VAL A 203 3.03 11.51 4.47
CA VAL A 203 3.01 11.51 5.93
C VAL A 203 4.44 11.57 6.44
N ILE A 204 4.71 12.50 7.35
CA ILE A 204 6.01 12.63 8.00
C ILE A 204 6.00 11.77 9.26
N VAL A 205 6.96 10.85 9.38
CA VAL A 205 7.13 9.98 10.54
C VAL A 205 8.50 10.16 11.17
N ARG A 206 8.58 9.99 12.50
CA ARG A 206 9.83 10.04 13.26
C ARG A 206 9.96 8.83 14.16
N TRP A 207 11.16 8.27 14.27
CA TRP A 207 11.41 7.18 15.21
C TRP A 207 11.37 7.68 16.66
N SER A 208 10.48 7.11 17.46
CA SER A 208 10.36 7.34 18.90
C SER A 208 11.16 6.28 19.66
N ARG A 209 12.22 6.70 20.38
CA ARG A 209 13.05 5.78 21.19
C ARG A 209 12.27 5.22 22.37
N THR A 210 11.48 6.06 23.02
CA THR A 210 10.67 5.68 24.19
C THR A 210 9.64 4.62 23.83
N ARG A 211 8.95 4.78 22.70
CA ARG A 211 7.90 3.85 22.26
C ARG A 211 8.37 2.78 21.27
N LYS A 212 9.66 2.78 20.91
CA LYS A 212 10.30 1.86 19.94
C LYS A 212 9.51 1.68 18.65
N ARG A 213 8.96 2.78 18.11
CA ARG A 213 8.16 2.78 16.87
C ARG A 213 8.23 4.11 16.14
N TYR A 214 7.86 4.10 14.86
CA TYR A 214 7.63 5.33 14.10
C TYR A 214 6.32 5.98 14.51
N GLU A 215 6.36 7.28 14.76
CA GLU A 215 5.20 8.10 15.09
C GLU A 215 4.99 9.17 14.02
N ARG A 216 3.73 9.38 13.63
CA ARG A 216 3.37 10.46 12.70
C ARG A 216 3.50 11.80 13.41
N ILE A 217 4.24 12.72 12.80
CA ILE A 217 4.49 14.06 13.36
C ILE A 217 3.94 15.20 12.47
N GLY A 218 3.58 14.90 11.22
CA GLY A 218 3.12 15.91 10.27
C GLY A 218 2.72 15.30 8.93
N VAL A 219 2.50 16.17 7.95
CA VAL A 219 2.24 15.81 6.56
C VAL A 219 2.84 16.87 5.62
N LEU A 220 3.43 16.43 4.52
CA LEU A 220 3.79 17.27 3.39
C LEU A 220 2.60 17.37 2.43
N VAL A 221 2.26 18.58 2.00
CA VAL A 221 1.17 18.89 1.07
C VAL A 221 1.60 19.97 0.08
N GLU A 222 0.90 20.09 -1.05
CA GLU A 222 1.16 21.16 -2.02
C GLU A 222 0.85 22.52 -1.40
N PRO A 223 1.69 23.56 -1.64
CA PRO A 223 1.50 24.91 -1.09
C PRO A 223 0.09 25.48 -1.35
N ALA A 224 -0.40 25.32 -2.59
CA ALA A 224 -1.74 25.78 -2.98
C ALA A 224 -2.87 25.09 -2.20
N ALA A 225 -2.70 23.79 -1.90
CA ALA A 225 -3.67 23.03 -1.11
C ALA A 225 -3.65 23.47 0.36
N LEU A 226 -2.46 23.77 0.91
CA LEU A 226 -2.31 24.27 2.27
C LEU A 226 -2.92 25.67 2.43
N ALA A 227 -2.63 26.59 1.51
CA ALA A 227 -3.20 27.94 1.50
C ALA A 227 -4.74 27.90 1.46
N LYS A 228 -5.31 27.10 0.56
CA LYS A 228 -6.77 26.90 0.47
C LYS A 228 -7.37 26.29 1.75
N ALA A 229 -6.65 25.40 2.40
CA ALA A 229 -7.11 24.76 3.64
C ALA A 229 -7.14 25.73 4.83
N ARG A 230 -6.16 26.64 4.92
CA ARG A 230 -6.06 27.67 5.97
C ARG A 230 -7.05 28.83 5.73
N GLY A 231 -7.15 29.33 4.50
CA GLY A 231 -8.05 30.45 4.17
C GLY A 231 -9.54 30.15 4.41
N ARG A 232 -9.97 28.90 4.26
CA ARG A 232 -11.34 28.46 4.63
C ARG A 232 -11.60 28.37 6.14
N THR A 233 -10.57 28.52 6.96
CA THR A 233 -10.72 28.60 8.42
C THR A 233 -10.87 30.05 8.87
N GLU A 234 -10.20 30.99 8.19
CA GLU A 234 -10.28 32.43 8.48
C GLU A 234 -11.61 33.06 8.03
N SER A 235 -12.27 32.55 6.98
CA SER A 235 -13.58 33.05 6.54
C SER A 235 -14.77 32.60 7.39
N ASN A 236 -14.53 31.83 8.46
CA ASN A 236 -15.56 31.25 9.33
C ASN A 236 -15.33 31.60 10.82
N ALA A 237 -14.46 32.57 11.10
CA ALA A 237 -14.19 33.11 12.44
C ALA A 237 -14.91 34.45 12.62
#